data_AF-A0A364NX63-F1
#
_entry.id   AF-A0A364NX63-F1
#
_cell.length_a   1.000
_cell.length_b   1.000
_cell.length_c   1.000
_cell.angle_alpha   90.00
_cell.angle_beta   90.00
_cell.angle_gamma   90.00
#
_symmetry.space_group_name_H-M   'P 1'
#
loop_
_entity.id
_entity.type
_entity.pdbx_description
1 polymer ?
#
loop_
_entity_poly.entity_id
_entity_poly.type
_entity_poly.pdbx_seq_one_letter_code
_entity_poly.pdbx_strand_id
1 'polypeptide(L)'
;MSTQDDLTVTQAVAYAVLYALDTEAGGSWKAWAHIWLKGDDRSAHSAQVAAAGATTPSARFAANAARLLAEATQLQTEAAMLASENRNAVWQLDQYDQRNAQCLNEVAEAIRMSSSDGTMDTESPRSAELRAKALREF
;
A
#
# COMPACT_ATOMS: atom_id res chain seq x y z
N MET A 1 0.44 -29.27 -0.81
CA MET A 1 -0.17 -27.95 -1.04
C MET A 1 0.62 -26.98 -0.19
N SER A 2 1.49 -26.18 -0.81
CA SER A 2 2.37 -25.28 -0.07
C SER A 2 1.55 -24.10 0.43
N THR A 3 1.50 -23.90 1.74
CA THR A 3 1.03 -22.67 2.39
C THR A 3 2.03 -21.56 2.09
N GLN A 4 2.09 -21.13 0.83
CA GLN A 4 2.72 -19.86 0.48
C GLN A 4 1.80 -18.79 1.10
N ASP A 5 2.24 -18.19 2.19
CA ASP A 5 1.54 -17.13 2.90
C ASP A 5 1.42 -15.91 1.96
N ASP A 6 0.34 -15.84 1.17
CA ASP A 6 0.02 -14.64 0.40
C ASP A 6 -0.02 -13.45 1.37
N LEU A 7 0.86 -12.47 1.15
CA LEU A 7 0.84 -11.21 1.90
C LEU A 7 -0.57 -10.61 1.84
N THR A 8 -1.14 -10.30 3.01
CA THR A 8 -2.37 -9.50 3.08
C THR A 8 -2.15 -8.17 2.34
N VAL A 9 -3.22 -7.59 1.77
CA VAL A 9 -3.15 -6.31 1.05
C VAL A 9 -2.48 -5.22 1.90
N THR A 10 -2.77 -5.18 3.19
CA THR A 10 -2.12 -4.28 4.16
C THR A 10 -0.61 -4.48 4.25
N GLN A 11 -0.13 -5.73 4.26
CA GLN A 11 1.29 -6.02 4.28
C GLN A 11 1.96 -5.65 2.95
N ALA A 12 1.28 -5.86 1.81
CA ALA A 12 1.77 -5.44 0.49
C ALA A 12 1.90 -3.91 0.37
N VAL A 13 0.97 -3.15 0.95
CA VAL A 13 1.08 -1.69 1.03
C VAL A 13 2.21 -1.27 1.98
N ALA A 14 2.28 -1.87 3.17
CA ALA A 14 3.37 -1.58 4.12
C ALA A 14 4.74 -1.83 3.51
N TYR A 15 4.82 -2.88 2.70
CA TYR A 15 5.98 -3.23 1.92
C TYR A 15 6.36 -2.12 0.91
N ALA A 16 5.41 -1.64 0.09
CA ALA A 16 5.66 -0.54 -0.84
C ALA A 16 6.09 0.76 -0.14
N VAL A 17 5.49 1.07 1.01
CA VAL A 17 5.84 2.25 1.83
C VAL A 17 7.25 2.13 2.40
N LEU A 18 7.63 0.96 2.91
CA LEU A 18 9.00 0.70 3.38
C LEU A 18 10.02 0.83 2.25
N TYR A 19 9.68 0.39 1.05
CA TYR A 19 10.58 0.46 -0.08
C TYR A 19 10.79 1.90 -0.57
N ALA A 20 9.70 2.67 -0.66
CA ALA A 20 9.78 4.08 -1.03
C ALA A 20 10.48 4.96 0.01
N LEU A 21 10.54 4.54 1.29
CA LEU A 21 11.29 5.25 2.35
C LEU A 21 12.79 5.34 2.05
N ASP A 22 13.34 4.35 1.35
CA ASP A 22 14.76 4.30 1.00
C ASP A 22 15.12 5.32 -0.09
N THR A 23 14.19 5.60 -1.02
CA THR A 23 14.43 6.48 -2.17
C THR A 23 13.90 7.90 -1.98
N GLU A 24 12.83 8.08 -1.20
CA GLU A 24 12.21 9.38 -1.00
C GLU A 24 13.09 10.28 -0.11
N ALA A 25 13.25 11.55 -0.46
CA ALA A 25 14.00 12.51 0.35
C ALA A 25 13.09 13.45 1.16
N GLY A 26 11.81 13.58 0.80
CA GLY A 26 10.87 14.49 1.44
C GLY A 26 10.61 14.15 2.91
N GLY A 27 11.02 15.05 3.81
CA GLY A 27 10.85 14.87 5.26
C GLY A 27 9.39 14.68 5.70
N SER A 28 8.45 15.40 5.09
CA SER A 28 7.01 15.26 5.36
C SER A 28 6.47 13.88 4.96
N TRP A 29 6.93 13.34 3.83
CA TRP A 29 6.53 12.00 3.38
C TRP A 29 7.10 10.92 4.30
N LYS A 30 8.37 11.05 4.72
CA LYS A 30 8.97 10.11 5.70
C LYS A 30 8.25 10.12 7.04
N ALA A 31 7.90 11.30 7.54
CA ALA A 31 7.12 11.44 8.76
C ALA A 31 5.76 10.73 8.65
N TRP A 32 5.04 10.97 7.53
CA TRP A 32 3.79 10.25 7.24
C TRP A 32 3.99 8.73 7.16
N ALA A 33 5.01 8.25 6.43
CA ALA A 33 5.27 6.83 6.28
C ALA A 33 5.52 6.15 7.63
N HIS A 34 6.28 6.78 8.53
CA HIS A 34 6.48 6.25 9.89
C HIS A 34 5.20 6.22 10.72
N ILE A 35 4.36 7.26 10.64
CA ILE A 35 3.05 7.31 11.33
C ILE A 35 2.14 6.19 10.80
N TRP A 36 2.07 6.02 9.49
CA TRP A 36 1.24 5.01 8.83
C TRP A 36 1.68 3.58 9.18
N LEU A 37 3.00 3.33 9.16
CA LEU A 37 3.59 2.03 9.49
C LEU A 37 3.36 1.65 10.96
N LYS A 38 3.36 2.62 11.89
CA LYS A 38 2.98 2.40 13.29
C LYS A 38 1.48 2.13 13.46
N GLY A 39 0.67 2.52 12.49
CA GLY A 39 -0.79 2.43 12.54
C GLY A 39 -1.45 3.60 13.27
N ASP A 40 -0.71 4.68 13.54
CA ASP A 40 -1.21 5.85 14.26
C ASP A 40 -2.22 6.64 13.40
N ASP A 41 -1.97 6.73 12.09
CA ASP A 41 -2.90 7.31 11.10
C ASP A 41 -2.83 6.52 9.79
N ARG A 42 -3.93 5.81 9.47
CA ARG A 42 -4.13 5.08 8.20
C ARG A 42 -5.29 5.64 7.38
N SER A 43 -5.63 6.92 7.57
CA SER A 43 -6.73 7.55 6.84
C SER A 43 -6.40 7.74 5.35
N ALA A 44 -7.44 7.67 4.51
CA ALA A 44 -7.29 7.96 3.09
C ALA A 44 -6.80 9.39 2.84
N HIS A 45 -7.20 10.34 3.70
CA HIS A 45 -6.81 11.74 3.59
C HIS A 45 -5.32 11.96 3.83
N SER A 46 -4.75 11.37 4.90
CA SER A 46 -3.32 11.52 5.17
C SER A 46 -2.47 10.90 4.06
N ALA A 47 -2.90 9.74 3.54
CA ALA A 47 -2.27 9.10 2.39
C ALA A 47 -2.35 9.97 1.11
N GLN A 48 -3.47 10.66 0.86
CA GLN A 48 -3.62 11.59 -0.26
C GLN A 48 -2.66 12.79 -0.13
N VAL A 49 -2.54 13.37 1.06
CA VAL A 49 -1.58 14.47 1.32
C VAL A 49 -0.15 14.00 1.10
N ALA A 50 0.19 12.80 1.55
CA ALA A 50 1.50 12.20 1.30
C ALA A 50 1.76 11.97 -0.19
N ALA A 51 0.80 11.45 -0.94
CA ALA A 51 0.94 11.25 -2.39
C ALA A 51 1.20 12.57 -3.13
N ALA A 52 0.54 13.66 -2.72
CA ALA A 52 0.76 15.00 -3.27
C ALA A 52 2.13 15.58 -2.89
N GLY A 53 2.64 15.24 -1.71
CA GLY A 53 3.95 15.68 -1.21
C GLY A 53 5.13 14.78 -1.61
N ALA A 54 4.89 13.67 -2.30
CA ALA A 54 5.92 12.72 -2.73
C ALA A 54 6.78 13.30 -3.85
N THR A 55 8.11 13.24 -3.70
CA THR A 55 9.07 13.71 -4.71
C THR A 55 9.47 12.62 -5.70
N THR A 56 9.37 11.36 -5.30
CA THR A 56 9.63 10.19 -6.15
C THR A 56 8.34 9.54 -6.64
N PRO A 57 8.31 8.96 -7.85
CA PRO A 57 7.16 8.22 -8.34
C PRO A 57 6.80 7.03 -7.42
N SER A 58 7.81 6.30 -6.92
CA SER A 58 7.61 5.16 -6.02
C SER A 58 6.86 5.54 -4.74
N ALA A 59 7.23 6.66 -4.11
CA ALA A 59 6.56 7.20 -2.92
C ALA A 59 5.13 7.65 -3.21
N ARG A 60 4.86 8.17 -4.41
CA ARG A 60 3.51 8.54 -4.84
C ARG A 60 2.63 7.30 -5.00
N PHE A 61 3.11 6.29 -5.71
CA PHE A 61 2.38 5.02 -5.89
C PHE A 61 2.15 4.30 -4.55
N ALA A 62 3.14 4.27 -3.65
CA ALA A 62 2.99 3.69 -2.33
C ALA A 62 1.92 4.43 -1.48
N ALA A 63 1.91 5.76 -1.51
CA ALA A 63 0.89 6.55 -0.81
C ALA A 63 -0.51 6.41 -1.43
N ASN A 64 -0.61 6.30 -2.75
CA ASN A 64 -1.87 5.99 -3.43
C ASN A 64 -2.39 4.59 -3.09
N ALA A 65 -1.52 3.59 -3.00
CA ALA A 65 -1.88 2.25 -2.56
C ALA A 65 -2.44 2.28 -1.13
N ALA A 66 -1.81 3.04 -0.22
CA ALA A 66 -2.30 3.25 1.14
C ALA A 66 -3.66 3.95 1.19
N ARG A 67 -3.92 4.91 0.31
CA ARG A 67 -5.23 5.56 0.17
C ARG A 67 -6.31 4.54 -0.25
N LEU A 68 -6.03 3.74 -1.29
CA LEU A 68 -6.97 2.74 -1.79
C LEU A 68 -7.28 1.66 -0.77
N LEU A 69 -6.29 1.24 0.03
CA LEU A 69 -6.49 0.31 1.14
C LEU A 69 -7.43 0.89 2.21
N ALA A 70 -7.27 2.16 2.55
CA ALA A 70 -8.13 2.83 3.51
C ALA A 70 -9.58 2.90 2.99
N GLU A 71 -9.77 3.21 1.70
CA GLU A 71 -11.09 3.19 1.05
C GLU A 71 -11.70 1.78 1.01
N ALA A 72 -10.91 0.76 0.70
CA ALA A 72 -11.35 -0.64 0.75
C ALA A 72 -11.83 -0.99 2.17
N THR A 73 -11.05 -0.63 3.19
CA THR A 73 -11.41 -0.92 4.59
C THR A 73 -12.71 -0.24 5.00
N GLN A 74 -12.99 0.97 4.50
CA GLN A 74 -14.26 1.66 4.70
C GLN A 74 -15.42 0.89 4.05
N LEU A 75 -15.27 0.47 2.78
CA LEU A 75 -16.28 -0.33 2.07
C LEU A 75 -16.58 -1.66 2.78
N GLN A 76 -15.55 -2.32 3.30
CA GLN A 76 -15.72 -3.55 4.09
C GLN A 76 -16.51 -3.29 5.39
N THR A 77 -16.23 -2.17 6.06
CA THR A 77 -16.95 -1.77 7.28
C THR A 77 -18.41 -1.45 6.96
N GLU A 78 -18.69 -0.73 5.88
CA GLU A 78 -20.05 -0.45 5.40
C GLU A 78 -20.81 -1.73 5.04
N ALA A 79 -20.16 -2.66 4.34
CA ALA A 79 -20.74 -3.95 4.02
C ALA A 79 -21.13 -4.74 5.28
N ALA A 80 -20.27 -4.73 6.31
CA ALA A 80 -20.55 -5.39 7.58
C ALA A 80 -21.73 -4.75 8.33
N MET A 81 -21.86 -3.42 8.30
CA MET A 81 -23.01 -2.71 8.86
C MET A 81 -24.32 -3.04 8.12
N LEU A 82 -24.29 -3.06 6.79
CA LEU A 82 -25.47 -3.44 6.00
C LEU A 82 -25.88 -4.89 6.28
N ALA A 83 -24.92 -5.81 6.37
CA ALA A 83 -25.18 -7.19 6.70
C ALA A 83 -25.79 -7.37 8.10
N SER A 84 -25.35 -6.59 9.10
CA SER A 84 -25.94 -6.63 10.45
C SER A 84 -27.36 -6.06 10.50
N GLU A 85 -27.68 -5.12 9.60
CA GLU A 85 -29.03 -4.60 9.37
C GLU A 85 -29.89 -5.52 8.47
N ASN A 86 -29.37 -6.70 8.07
CA ASN A 86 -30.01 -7.63 7.15
C ASN A 86 -30.34 -7.01 5.77
N ARG A 87 -29.49 -6.07 5.33
CA ARG A 87 -29.57 -5.36 4.05
C ARG A 87 -28.55 -5.92 3.05
N ASN A 88 -28.82 -5.70 1.77
CA ASN A 88 -27.93 -6.13 0.69
C ASN A 88 -26.62 -5.33 0.69
N ALA A 89 -25.49 -6.02 0.83
CA ALA A 89 -24.13 -5.46 0.84
C ALA A 89 -23.30 -5.85 -0.41
N VAL A 90 -23.91 -6.52 -1.40
CA VAL A 90 -23.20 -7.09 -2.57
C VAL A 90 -22.42 -6.01 -3.33
N TRP A 91 -23.01 -4.82 -3.49
CA TRP A 91 -22.33 -3.73 -4.20
C TRP A 91 -21.10 -3.22 -3.45
N GLN A 92 -21.17 -3.09 -2.12
CA GLN A 92 -20.02 -2.69 -1.29
C GLN A 92 -18.90 -3.72 -1.34
N LEU A 93 -19.22 -5.01 -1.37
CA LEU A 93 -18.24 -6.09 -1.48
C LEU A 93 -17.58 -6.13 -2.87
N ASP A 94 -18.34 -5.93 -3.95
CA ASP A 94 -17.77 -5.79 -5.30
C ASP A 94 -16.84 -4.58 -5.41
N GLN A 95 -17.24 -3.44 -4.83
CA GLN A 95 -16.37 -2.25 -4.77
C GLN A 95 -15.12 -2.48 -3.91
N TYR A 96 -15.23 -3.23 -2.81
CA TYR A 96 -14.09 -3.61 -1.97
C TYR A 96 -13.05 -4.42 -2.77
N ASP A 97 -13.49 -5.44 -3.51
CA ASP A 97 -12.61 -6.27 -4.32
C ASP A 97 -11.94 -5.45 -5.43
N GLN A 98 -12.70 -4.57 -6.10
CA GLN A 98 -12.14 -3.66 -7.11
C GLN A 98 -11.10 -2.71 -6.52
N ARG A 99 -11.33 -2.17 -5.32
CA ARG A 99 -10.39 -1.26 -4.65
C ARG A 99 -9.11 -1.99 -4.22
N ASN A 100 -9.23 -3.22 -3.74
CA ASN A 100 -8.07 -4.05 -3.41
C ASN A 100 -7.24 -4.39 -4.66
N ALA A 101 -7.88 -4.73 -5.78
CA ALA A 101 -7.17 -4.98 -7.03
C ALA A 101 -6.41 -3.72 -7.50
N GLN A 102 -7.04 -2.54 -7.44
CA GLN A 102 -6.37 -1.27 -7.75
C GLN A 102 -5.21 -0.99 -6.78
N CYS A 103 -5.41 -1.26 -5.49
CA CYS A 103 -4.38 -1.12 -4.46
C CYS A 103 -3.15 -1.97 -4.78
N LEU A 104 -3.33 -3.24 -5.15
CA LEU A 104 -2.24 -4.14 -5.52
C LEU A 104 -1.52 -3.71 -6.80
N ASN A 105 -2.24 -3.14 -7.77
CA ASN A 105 -1.60 -2.55 -8.96
C ASN A 105 -0.70 -1.37 -8.59
N GLU A 106 -1.14 -0.47 -7.71
CA GLU A 106 -0.32 0.65 -7.23
C GLU A 106 0.90 0.16 -6.43
N VAL A 107 0.75 -0.92 -5.64
CA VAL A 107 1.89 -1.58 -4.97
C VAL A 107 2.91 -2.07 -5.99
N ALA A 108 2.47 -2.78 -7.03
CA ALA A 108 3.36 -3.30 -8.07
C ALA A 108 4.10 -2.17 -8.81
N GLU A 109 3.42 -1.07 -9.13
CA GLU A 109 4.05 0.10 -9.76
C GLU A 109 5.03 0.80 -8.82
N ALA A 110 4.72 0.93 -7.52
CA ALA A 110 5.63 1.52 -6.54
C ALA A 110 6.98 0.76 -6.50
N ILE A 111 6.91 -0.56 -6.50
CA ILE A 111 8.07 -1.46 -6.48
C ILE A 111 8.86 -1.34 -7.80
N ARG A 112 8.15 -1.35 -8.93
CA ARG A 112 8.77 -1.23 -10.26
C ARG A 112 9.53 0.09 -10.40
N MET A 113 8.90 1.20 -10.00
CA MET A 113 9.47 2.55 -10.17
C MET A 113 10.68 2.79 -9.26
N SER A 114 10.66 2.27 -8.03
CA SER A 114 11.84 2.35 -7.17
C SER A 114 12.99 1.45 -7.65
N SER A 115 12.71 0.45 -8.50
CA SER A 115 13.72 -0.38 -9.14
C SER A 115 14.37 0.26 -10.37
N SER A 116 13.71 1.20 -11.04
CA SER A 116 14.21 1.87 -12.25
C SER A 116 15.10 3.08 -11.98
N ASP A 117 15.13 3.61 -10.75
CA ASP A 117 15.89 4.83 -10.40
C ASP A 117 17.41 4.62 -10.27
N GLY A 118 17.94 3.45 -10.68
CA GLY A 118 19.39 3.22 -10.83
C GLY A 118 20.17 3.15 -9.51
N THR A 119 19.51 3.22 -8.36
CA THR A 119 20.12 3.13 -7.02
C THR A 119 20.35 1.68 -6.54
N MET A 120 20.67 0.77 -7.47
CA MET A 120 21.07 -0.61 -7.12
C MET A 120 22.29 -0.65 -6.18
N ASP A 121 23.16 0.37 -6.25
CA ASP A 121 24.38 0.45 -5.43
C ASP A 121 24.16 0.93 -3.99
N THR A 122 22.94 1.36 -3.63
CA THR A 122 22.57 1.78 -2.26
C THR A 122 21.47 0.94 -1.63
N GLU A 123 21.09 -0.16 -2.27
CA GLU A 123 20.03 -1.03 -1.77
C GLU A 123 20.49 -1.73 -0.49
N SER A 124 19.83 -1.41 0.63
CA SER A 124 20.10 -2.11 1.89
C SER A 124 19.78 -3.60 1.72
N PRO A 125 20.55 -4.52 2.35
CA PRO A 125 20.29 -5.97 2.28
C PRO A 125 18.84 -6.33 2.61
N ARG A 126 18.24 -5.56 3.53
CA ARG A 126 16.83 -5.71 3.92
C ARG A 126 15.88 -5.37 2.77
N SER A 127 16.16 -4.32 2.01
CA SER A 127 15.36 -3.88 0.86
C SER A 127 15.44 -4.89 -0.29
N ALA A 128 16.61 -5.48 -0.51
CA ALA A 128 16.82 -6.54 -1.50
C ALA A 128 16.10 -7.86 -1.14
N GLU A 129 16.18 -8.32 0.12
CA GLU A 129 15.43 -9.49 0.60
C GLU A 129 13.93 -9.26 0.48
N LEU A 130 13.48 -8.07 0.85
CA LEU A 130 12.12 -7.63 0.72
C LEU A 130 11.67 -7.72 -0.74
N ARG A 131 12.45 -7.21 -1.71
CA ARG A 131 12.11 -7.24 -3.15
C ARG A 131 11.97 -8.66 -3.68
N ALA A 132 12.90 -9.53 -3.32
CA ALA A 132 12.86 -10.94 -3.72
C ALA A 132 11.60 -11.66 -3.22
N LYS A 133 11.04 -11.24 -2.08
CA LYS A 133 9.78 -11.76 -1.56
C LYS A 133 8.58 -11.23 -2.35
N ALA A 134 8.51 -9.92 -2.58
CA ALA A 134 7.40 -9.32 -3.32
C ALA A 134 7.30 -9.81 -4.78
N LEU A 135 8.42 -9.95 -5.49
CA LEU A 135 8.45 -10.47 -6.86
C LEU A 135 8.16 -11.98 -6.97
N ARG A 136 8.15 -12.71 -5.86
CA ARG A 136 7.80 -14.14 -5.83
C ARG A 136 6.32 -14.38 -5.52
N GLU A 137 5.70 -13.44 -4.82
CA GLU A 137 4.32 -13.55 -4.34
C GLU A 137 3.32 -12.83 -5.26
N PHE A 138 3.80 -11.97 -6.16
CA PHE A 138 3.01 -11.27 -7.19
C PHE A 138 3.61 -11.48 -8.59
#